data_AF-A0A143WYM6-F1
#
_entry.id   AF-A0A143WYM6-F1
#
_cell.length_a   1.000
_cell.length_b   1.000
_cell.length_c   1.000
_cell.angle_alpha   90.00
_cell.angle_beta   90.00
_cell.angle_gamma   90.00
#
_symmetry.space_group_name_H-M   'P 1'
#
loop_
_entity.id
_entity.type
_entity.pdbx_description
1 polymer ?
#
loop_
_entity_poly.entity_id
_entity_poly.type
_entity_poly.pdbx_seq_one_letter_code
_entity_poly.pdbx_strand_id
1 'polypeptide(L)'
;MPAEEIAIYETAYDRILNQELEKYPDKKGSKKDEPEYIKTFRRLRDYKEDHLRFMKEFIVPYTNNRAEQKCRAVKGKKNVSGQFVTKDGADAYAGITSIIQTSLQNKESALNRLAEILVN
;
A
#
# COMPACT_ATOMS: atom_id res chain seq x y z
N MET A 1 20.03 -9.45 -1.67
CA MET A 1 20.12 -10.91 -1.90
C MET A 1 21.13 -11.13 -3.04
N PRO A 2 21.82 -12.28 -3.16
CA PRO A 2 22.67 -12.56 -4.32
C PRO A 2 21.91 -12.39 -5.64
N ALA A 3 22.57 -11.86 -6.67
CA ALA A 3 21.94 -11.55 -7.96
C ALA A 3 21.37 -12.81 -8.65
N GLU A 4 22.07 -13.94 -8.54
CA GLU A 4 21.62 -15.24 -9.08
C GLU A 4 20.30 -15.68 -8.43
N GLU A 5 20.19 -15.53 -7.11
CA GLU A 5 18.99 -15.88 -6.37
C GLU A 5 17.81 -14.97 -6.73
N ILE A 6 18.05 -13.66 -6.89
CA ILE A 6 17.03 -12.72 -7.39
C ILE A 6 16.51 -13.14 -8.76
N ALA A 7 17.41 -13.50 -9.68
CA ALA A 7 17.05 -13.91 -11.03
C ALA A 7 16.20 -15.19 -11.05
N ILE A 8 16.48 -16.15 -10.15
CA ILE A 8 15.67 -17.36 -9.98
C ILE A 8 14.22 -16.99 -9.60
N TYR A 9 14.05 -16.12 -8.61
CA TYR A 9 12.71 -15.70 -8.18
C TYR A 9 11.97 -14.87 -9.22
N GLU A 10 12.65 -13.93 -9.90
CA GLU A 10 12.06 -13.14 -10.98
C GLU A 10 11.62 -14.02 -12.15
N THR A 11 12.41 -15.03 -12.51
CA THR A 11 12.06 -15.98 -13.57
C THR A 11 10.86 -16.83 -13.18
N ALA A 12 10.82 -17.32 -11.93
CA ALA A 12 9.69 -18.08 -11.43
C ALA A 12 8.40 -17.24 -11.38
N TYR A 13 8.52 -15.97 -10.98
CA TYR A 13 7.43 -15.01 -10.95
C TYR A 13 6.84 -14.77 -12.34
N ASP A 14 7.67 -14.45 -13.33
CA ASP A 14 7.24 -14.21 -14.71
C ASP A 14 6.59 -15.45 -15.31
N ARG A 15 7.15 -16.63 -15.08
CA ARG A 15 6.59 -17.88 -15.56
C ARG A 15 5.16 -18.10 -15.06
N ILE A 16 4.93 -17.92 -13.75
CA ILE A 16 3.60 -18.10 -13.14
C ILE A 16 2.61 -17.06 -13.69
N LEU A 17 3.02 -15.79 -13.79
CA LEU A 17 2.14 -14.75 -14.31
C LEU A 17 1.78 -14.98 -15.77
N ASN A 18 2.77 -15.27 -16.62
CA ASN A 18 2.56 -15.45 -18.05
C ASN A 18 1.69 -16.69 -18.34
N GLN A 19 1.90 -17.78 -17.61
CA GLN A 19 1.07 -18.98 -17.76
C GLN A 19 -0.43 -18.70 -17.57
N GLU A 20 -0.80 -17.82 -16.64
CA GLU A 20 -2.20 -17.42 -16.47
C GLU A 20 -2.64 -16.31 -17.42
N LEU A 21 -1.80 -15.32 -17.69
CA LEU A 21 -2.13 -14.21 -18.59
C LEU A 21 -2.27 -14.65 -20.05
N GLU A 22 -1.58 -15.70 -20.49
CA GLU A 22 -1.75 -16.30 -21.82
C GLU A 22 -3.17 -16.83 -22.06
N LYS A 23 -3.84 -17.33 -21.00
CA LYS A 23 -5.24 -17.77 -21.09
C LYS A 23 -6.20 -16.60 -21.28
N TYR A 24 -5.80 -15.40 -20.88
CA TYR A 24 -6.61 -14.18 -20.87
C TYR A 24 -5.86 -13.00 -21.50
N PRO A 25 -5.56 -13.06 -22.82
CA PRO A 25 -4.76 -12.05 -23.49
C PRO A 25 -5.42 -10.67 -23.43
N ASP A 26 -4.62 -9.62 -23.54
CA ASP A 26 -5.08 -8.23 -23.49
C ASP A 26 -5.93 -7.87 -24.73
N LYS A 27 -7.22 -8.22 -24.68
CA LYS A 27 -8.20 -7.92 -25.74
C LYS A 27 -8.76 -6.50 -25.57
N LYS A 28 -8.86 -5.77 -26.68
CA LYS A 28 -9.68 -4.54 -26.77
C LYS A 28 -11.15 -4.96 -26.92
N GLY A 29 -11.99 -4.64 -25.94
CA GLY A 29 -13.42 -4.96 -25.96
C GLY A 29 -13.94 -5.49 -24.63
N SER A 30 -15.14 -6.09 -24.64
CA SER A 30 -15.82 -6.60 -23.45
C SER A 30 -15.02 -7.72 -22.78
N LYS A 31 -14.65 -7.53 -21.50
CA LYS A 31 -13.96 -8.51 -20.65
C LYS A 31 -14.93 -9.28 -19.74
N LYS A 32 -16.16 -9.50 -20.21
CA LYS A 32 -17.27 -9.99 -19.38
C LYS A 32 -17.02 -11.38 -18.77
N ASP A 33 -16.27 -12.22 -19.47
CA ASP A 33 -15.95 -13.59 -19.05
C ASP A 33 -14.60 -13.73 -18.35
N GLU A 34 -13.91 -12.60 -18.10
CA GLU A 34 -12.61 -12.60 -17.45
C GLU A 34 -12.76 -12.66 -15.92
N PRO A 35 -12.13 -13.63 -15.24
CA PRO A 35 -12.12 -13.67 -13.79
C PRO A 35 -11.50 -12.42 -13.17
N GLU A 36 -12.03 -11.97 -12.02
CA GLU A 36 -11.56 -10.76 -11.37
C GLU A 36 -10.08 -10.79 -11.00
N TYR A 37 -9.55 -11.97 -10.63
CA TYR A 37 -8.14 -12.14 -10.27
C TYR A 37 -7.17 -11.84 -11.43
N ILE A 38 -7.60 -11.92 -12.69
CA ILE A 38 -6.73 -11.59 -13.83
C ILE A 38 -6.35 -10.12 -13.83
N LYS A 39 -7.21 -9.23 -13.32
CA LYS A 39 -6.85 -7.82 -13.10
C LYS A 39 -5.69 -7.70 -12.11
N THR A 40 -5.66 -8.53 -11.08
CA THR A 40 -4.55 -8.59 -10.12
C THR A 40 -3.28 -9.09 -10.80
N PHE A 41 -3.36 -10.15 -11.63
CA PHE A 41 -2.21 -10.66 -12.38
C PHE A 41 -1.61 -9.60 -13.33
N ARG A 42 -2.45 -8.83 -14.02
CA ARG A 42 -1.98 -7.71 -14.85
C ARG A 42 -1.26 -6.65 -14.03
N ARG A 43 -1.80 -6.29 -12.86
CA ARG A 43 -1.12 -5.34 -11.95
C ARG A 43 0.21 -5.90 -11.44
N LEU A 44 0.25 -7.19 -11.09
CA LEU A 44 1.48 -7.86 -10.69
C LEU A 44 2.54 -7.79 -11.79
N ARG A 45 2.16 -8.03 -13.06
CA ARG A 45 3.04 -7.83 -14.22
C ARG A 45 3.49 -6.37 -14.36
N ASP A 46 2.55 -5.43 -14.39
CA ASP A 46 2.82 -4.02 -14.68
C ASP A 46 3.68 -3.35 -13.59
N TYR A 47 3.55 -3.79 -12.34
CA TYR A 47 4.27 -3.27 -11.17
C TYR A 47 5.26 -4.28 -10.58
N LYS A 48 5.79 -5.20 -11.39
CA LYS A 48 6.72 -6.25 -10.96
C LYS A 48 7.87 -5.71 -10.11
N GLU A 49 8.52 -4.65 -10.57
CA GLU A 49 9.66 -4.05 -9.87
C GLU A 49 9.30 -3.58 -8.46
N ASP A 50 8.11 -2.99 -8.27
CA ASP A 50 7.66 -2.55 -6.96
C ASP A 50 7.29 -3.73 -6.05
N HIS A 51 6.66 -4.77 -6.61
CA HIS A 51 6.31 -5.98 -5.86
C HIS A 51 7.53 -6.79 -5.40
N LEU A 52 8.61 -6.76 -6.18
CA LEU A 52 9.84 -7.52 -5.92
C LEU A 52 10.96 -6.68 -5.30
N ARG A 53 10.75 -5.37 -5.10
CA ARG A 53 11.76 -4.40 -4.62
C ARG A 53 12.44 -4.82 -3.33
N PHE A 54 11.72 -5.43 -2.39
CA PHE A 54 12.25 -5.86 -1.09
C PHE A 54 13.42 -6.86 -1.20
N MET A 55 13.54 -7.58 -2.33
CA MET A 55 14.65 -8.50 -2.59
C MET A 55 15.95 -7.77 -2.98
N LYS A 56 15.83 -6.57 -3.55
CA LYS A 56 16.92 -5.70 -4.03
C LYS A 56 17.28 -4.65 -2.97
N GLU A 57 16.27 -4.02 -2.37
CA GLU A 57 16.38 -2.95 -1.40
C GLU A 57 15.84 -3.40 -0.03
N PHE A 58 16.72 -3.86 0.87
CA PHE A 58 16.30 -4.38 2.18
C PHE A 58 15.69 -3.34 3.13
N ILE A 59 15.81 -2.05 2.82
CA ILE A 59 15.09 -0.99 3.54
C ILE A 59 13.58 -1.05 3.26
N VAL A 60 13.18 -1.64 2.14
CA VAL A 60 11.78 -1.80 1.74
C VAL A 60 11.26 -3.09 2.39
N PRO A 61 10.23 -3.01 3.25
CA PRO A 61 9.66 -4.20 3.86
C PRO A 61 8.92 -5.04 2.80
N TYR A 62 8.92 -6.37 2.99
CA TYR A 62 8.18 -7.30 2.11
C TYR A 62 6.66 -7.11 2.17
N THR A 63 6.15 -6.38 3.17
CA THR A 63 4.72 -6.19 3.42
C THR A 63 4.34 -4.72 3.47
N ASN A 64 3.15 -4.42 2.94
CA ASN A 64 2.53 -3.09 2.99
C ASN A 64 1.71 -2.85 4.28
N ASN A 65 1.77 -3.76 5.26
CA ASN A 65 0.97 -3.69 6.50
C ASN A 65 1.05 -2.33 7.21
N ARG A 66 2.22 -1.68 7.19
CA ARG A 66 2.41 -0.37 7.83
C ARG A 66 1.60 0.72 7.13
N ALA A 67 1.60 0.78 5.80
CA ALA A 67 0.83 1.77 5.08
C ALA A 67 -0.68 1.51 5.23
N GLU A 68 -1.09 0.24 5.15
CA GLU A 68 -2.48 -0.14 5.38
C GLU A 68 -2.97 0.26 6.77
N GLN A 69 -2.18 -0.02 7.81
CA GLN A 69 -2.50 0.35 9.18
C GLN A 69 -2.69 1.86 9.33
N LYS A 70 -1.81 2.67 8.71
CA LYS A 70 -1.94 4.13 8.73
C LYS A 70 -3.22 4.61 8.05
N CYS A 71 -3.60 3.98 6.94
CA CYS A 71 -4.84 4.27 6.21
C CYS A 71 -6.12 3.83 6.95
N ARG A 72 -6.05 2.85 7.87
CA ARG A 72 -7.22 2.36 8.61
C ARG A 72 -7.88 3.44 9.47
N ALA A 73 -7.12 4.37 10.04
CA ALA A 73 -7.69 5.47 10.84
C ALA A 73 -8.67 6.32 10.00
N VAL A 74 -8.24 6.69 8.79
CA VAL A 74 -9.06 7.45 7.84
C VAL A 74 -10.29 6.65 7.41
N LYS A 75 -10.12 5.36 7.08
CA LYS A 75 -11.24 4.49 6.71
C LYS A 75 -12.25 4.31 7.84
N GLY A 76 -11.76 4.17 9.08
CA GLY A 76 -12.58 4.11 10.28
C GLY A 76 -13.44 5.36 10.44
N LYS A 77 -12.85 6.56 10.30
CA LYS A 77 -13.60 7.82 10.37
C LYS A 77 -14.63 7.96 9.24
N LYS A 78 -14.34 7.45 8.04
CA LYS A 78 -15.29 7.45 6.91
C LYS A 78 -16.52 6.57 7.12
N ASN A 79 -16.40 5.53 7.94
CA ASN A 79 -17.49 4.57 8.18
C ASN A 79 -18.47 5.02 9.29
N VAL A 80 -18.23 6.18 9.92
CA VAL A 80 -19.05 6.71 11.02
C VAL A 80 -20.07 7.72 10.45
N SER A 81 -21.32 7.69 10.94
CA SER A 81 -22.34 8.67 10.56
C SER A 81 -21.91 10.09 10.96
N GLY A 82 -22.03 11.07 10.05
CA GLY A 82 -21.52 12.43 10.27
C GLY A 82 -19.99 12.51 10.24
N GLN A 83 -19.36 11.83 9.28
CA GLN A 83 -17.91 11.76 9.02
C GLN A 83 -17.23 13.14 8.79
N PHE A 84 -16.35 13.29 7.81
CA PHE A 84 -15.73 14.57 7.48
C PHE A 84 -16.78 15.57 6.93
N VAL A 85 -17.43 16.32 7.82
CA VAL A 85 -18.49 17.30 7.48
C VAL A 85 -17.91 18.46 6.65
N THR A 86 -16.70 18.89 6.96
CA THR A 86 -15.96 19.91 6.21
C THR A 86 -14.58 19.40 5.83
N LYS A 87 -14.00 19.98 4.78
CA LYS A 87 -12.62 19.69 4.39
C LYS A 87 -11.65 20.06 5.51
N ASP A 88 -11.83 21.21 6.14
CA ASP A 88 -10.99 21.68 7.25
C ASP A 88 -10.98 20.69 8.43
N GLY A 89 -12.13 20.12 8.77
CA GLY A 89 -12.22 19.07 9.79
C GLY A 89 -11.51 17.77 9.38
N ALA A 90 -11.50 17.45 8.08
CA ALA A 90 -10.75 16.33 7.54
C ALA A 90 -9.24 16.57 7.60
N ASP A 91 -8.80 17.75 7.21
CA ASP A 91 -7.40 18.17 7.21
C ASP A 91 -6.86 18.23 8.65
N ALA A 92 -7.64 18.76 9.60
CA ALA A 92 -7.31 18.75 11.03
C ALA A 92 -7.19 17.32 11.58
N TYR A 93 -8.14 16.44 11.26
CA TYR A 93 -8.08 15.03 11.65
C TYR A 93 -6.85 14.32 11.08
N ALA A 94 -6.54 14.55 9.80
CA ALA A 94 -5.37 13.98 9.14
C ALA A 94 -4.06 14.49 9.77
N GLY A 95 -3.98 15.78 10.09
CA GLY A 95 -2.83 16.38 10.77
C GLY A 95 -2.58 15.77 12.15
N ILE A 96 -3.60 15.74 13.01
CA ILE A 96 -3.50 15.15 14.37
C ILE A 96 -3.12 13.67 14.28
N THR A 97 -3.79 12.92 13.41
CA THR A 97 -3.53 11.48 13.25
C THR A 97 -2.11 11.23 12.74
N SER A 98 -1.60 12.07 11.83
CA SER A 98 -0.23 11.99 11.32
C SER A 98 0.81 12.18 12.44
N ILE A 99 0.60 13.18 13.31
CA ILE A 99 1.48 13.43 14.47
C ILE A 99 1.48 12.22 15.39
N ILE A 100 0.30 11.73 15.78
CA ILE A 100 0.17 10.58 16.68
C ILE A 100 0.85 9.35 16.11
N GLN A 101 0.55 9.00 14.85
CA GLN A 101 1.11 7.81 14.20
C GLN A 101 2.64 7.90 14.06
N THR A 102 3.17 9.09 13.79
CA THR A 102 4.61 9.31 13.65
C THR A 102 5.33 9.24 15.00
N SER A 103 4.79 9.88 16.04
CA SER A 103 5.35 9.80 17.39
C SER A 103 5.36 8.36 17.91
N LEU A 104 4.27 7.61 17.73
CA LEU A 104 4.22 6.19 18.10
C LEU A 104 5.23 5.35 17.32
N GLN A 105 5.44 5.63 16.03
CA GLN A 105 6.45 4.97 15.21
C GLN A 105 7.87 5.24 15.72
N ASN A 106 8.15 6.45 16.21
CA ASN A 106 9.45 6.86 16.74
C ASN A 106 9.66 6.52 18.22
N LYS A 107 8.66 5.90 18.87
CA LYS A 107 8.66 5.63 20.33
C LYS A 107 8.73 6.90 21.18
N GLU A 108 8.13 7.97 20.70
CA GLU A 108 8.01 9.26 21.38
C GLU A 108 6.63 9.40 22.04
N SER A 109 6.54 10.30 23.04
CA SER A 109 5.24 10.66 23.63
C SER A 109 4.43 11.51 22.64
N ALA A 110 3.39 10.90 22.06
CA ALA A 110 2.46 11.62 21.18
C ALA A 110 1.78 12.80 21.87
N LEU A 111 1.51 12.70 23.17
CA LEU A 111 0.91 13.78 23.96
C LEU A 111 1.87 14.98 24.07
N ASN A 112 3.14 14.72 24.39
CA ASN A 112 4.14 15.79 24.48
C ASN A 112 4.33 16.47 23.13
N ARG A 113 4.37 15.68 22.04
CA ARG A 113 4.54 16.24 20.69
C ARG A 113 3.36 17.12 20.27
N LEU A 114 2.14 16.72 20.62
CA LEU A 114 0.96 17.55 20.41
C LEU A 114 1.03 18.84 21.24
N ALA A 115 1.45 18.75 22.51
CA ALA A 115 1.59 19.92 23.38
C ALA A 115 2.61 20.93 22.84
N GLU A 116 3.78 20.47 22.35
CA GLU A 116 4.80 21.32 21.73
C GLU A 116 4.27 22.10 20.53
N ILE A 117 3.43 21.47 19.71
CA ILE A 117 2.85 22.11 18.51
C ILE A 117 1.78 23.14 18.87
N LEU A 118 1.03 22.92 19.95
CA LEU A 118 -0.04 23.82 20.39
C LEU A 118 0.45 25.04 21.18
N VAL A 119 1.68 24.98 21.72
CA VAL A 119 2.30 26.06 22.50
C VAL A 119 3.14 27.01 21.62
N ASN A 120 3.46 26.59 20.38
CA ASN A 120 4.02 27.45 19.34
C ASN A 120 2.92 28.12 18.51
#